data_AF-A0A955U1J8-F1
#
_entry.id   AF-A0A955U1J8-F1
#
_cell.length_a   1.000
_cell.length_b   1.000
_cell.length_c   1.000
_cell.angle_alpha   90.00
_cell.angle_beta   90.00
_cell.angle_gamma   90.00
#
_symmetry.space_group_name_H-M   'P 1'
#
loop_
_entity.id
_entity.type
_entity.pdbx_description
1 polymer ?
#
loop_
_entity_poly.entity_id
_entity_poly.type
_entity_poly.pdbx_seq_one_letter_code
_entity_poly.pdbx_strand_id
1 'polypeptide(L)'
;MPRTLVTGGAGFVGSHLSEYLLEKGHEVLCLDNLLTGSETNIAHIKNPAFTFLRHDIVQPLELDGPLDFIYHMASPASPIDYLKLPLETLQVGSTGTQNALELARSKNAAFLMASTSEVYGDPLVHPQPESYWGNVNPIGPRSVYDEAKRFSEALTMAYHRTHGVNTKIVRIFNT
;
A
#
# COMPACT_ATOMS: atom_id res chain seq x y z
N MET A 1 1.79 19.71 -12.66
CA MET A 1 2.64 18.85 -11.83
C MET A 1 1.71 17.89 -11.12
N PRO A 2 1.78 16.57 -11.36
CA PRO A 2 0.90 15.64 -10.65
C PRO A 2 1.30 15.56 -9.18
N ARG A 3 0.30 15.42 -8.30
CA ARG A 3 0.49 15.29 -6.85
C ARG A 3 0.18 13.86 -6.42
N THR A 4 1.15 13.22 -5.78
CA THR A 4 1.12 11.79 -5.47
C THR A 4 1.31 11.55 -3.98
N LEU A 5 0.43 10.75 -3.39
CA LEU A 5 0.59 10.22 -2.04
C LEU A 5 1.24 8.84 -2.11
N VAL A 6 2.29 8.61 -1.34
CA VAL A 6 2.92 7.30 -1.15
C VAL A 6 2.78 6.94 0.33
N THR A 7 1.82 6.07 0.66
CA THR A 7 1.70 5.54 2.03
C THR A 7 2.73 4.43 2.23
N GLY A 8 3.39 4.33 3.39
CA GLY A 8 4.55 3.45 3.56
C GLY A 8 5.79 3.99 2.83
N GLY A 9 5.83 5.30 2.57
CA GLY A 9 6.85 5.95 1.75
C GLY A 9 8.23 6.01 2.41
N ALA A 10 8.34 5.74 3.71
CA ALA A 10 9.62 5.61 4.42
C ALA A 10 10.07 4.15 4.57
N GLY A 11 9.32 3.19 3.99
CA GLY A 11 9.74 1.80 3.81
C GLY A 11 10.67 1.61 2.61
N PHE A 12 11.18 0.40 2.42
CA PHE A 12 12.17 0.08 1.37
C PHE A 12 11.70 0.46 -0.05
N VAL A 13 10.59 -0.14 -0.53
CA VAL A 13 10.11 0.16 -1.90
C VAL A 13 9.52 1.57 -1.99
N GLY A 14 8.85 2.03 -0.93
CA GLY A 14 8.17 3.33 -0.89
C GLY A 14 9.14 4.52 -1.03
N SER A 15 10.34 4.44 -0.45
CA SER A 15 11.32 5.53 -0.54
C SER A 15 11.91 5.64 -1.94
N HIS A 16 12.27 4.52 -2.56
CA HIS A 16 12.73 4.48 -3.96
C HIS A 16 11.65 4.94 -4.94
N LEU A 17 10.39 4.55 -4.71
CA LEU A 17 9.26 5.03 -5.50
C LEU A 17 9.10 6.56 -5.35
N SER A 18 9.26 7.09 -4.16
CA SER A 18 9.19 8.53 -3.90
C SER A 18 10.26 9.29 -4.68
N GLU A 19 11.52 8.82 -4.65
CA GLU A 19 12.62 9.38 -5.44
C GLU A 19 12.31 9.34 -6.94
N TYR A 20 11.90 8.19 -7.46
CA TYR A 20 11.54 8.03 -8.87
C TYR A 20 10.42 8.99 -9.30
N LEU A 21 9.37 9.16 -8.50
CA LEU A 21 8.26 10.06 -8.81
C LEU A 21 8.71 11.53 -8.83
N LEU A 22 9.59 11.93 -7.91
CA LEU A 22 10.19 13.27 -7.91
C LEU A 22 11.02 13.51 -9.18
N GLU A 23 11.80 12.51 -9.64
CA GLU A 23 12.53 12.58 -10.91
C GLU A 23 11.60 12.70 -12.13
N LYS A 24 10.38 12.16 -12.04
CA LYS A 24 9.31 12.34 -13.04
C LYS A 24 8.55 13.66 -12.89
N GLY A 25 8.97 14.52 -11.97
CA GLY A 25 8.39 15.85 -11.77
C GLY A 25 7.03 15.80 -11.08
N HIS A 26 6.80 14.84 -10.20
CA HIS A 26 5.65 14.84 -9.28
C HIS A 26 5.95 15.67 -8.03
N GLU A 27 4.90 16.21 -7.41
CA GLU A 27 4.90 16.54 -5.98
C GLU A 27 4.58 15.27 -5.20
N VAL A 28 5.43 14.90 -4.24
CA VAL A 28 5.31 13.64 -3.48
C VAL A 28 5.02 13.93 -2.02
N LEU A 29 3.90 13.41 -1.54
CA LEU A 29 3.55 13.30 -0.14
C LEU A 29 3.93 11.89 0.34
N CYS A 30 4.99 11.78 1.12
CA CYS A 30 5.40 10.54 1.76
C CYS A 30 4.69 10.42 3.11
N LEU A 31 3.81 9.43 3.25
CA LEU A 31 3.10 9.16 4.50
C LEU A 31 3.62 7.88 5.14
N ASP A 32 4.04 7.95 6.40
CA ASP A 32 4.52 6.77 7.13
C ASP A 32 4.36 6.98 8.65
N ASN A 33 4.05 5.93 9.41
CA ASN A 33 4.03 6.00 10.87
C ASN A 33 5.38 5.59 11.51
N LEU A 34 6.34 5.14 10.69
CA LEU A 34 7.66 4.64 11.06
C LEU A 34 7.62 3.39 11.93
N LEU A 35 6.56 2.58 11.82
CA LEU A 35 6.43 1.31 12.55
C LEU A 35 7.48 0.30 12.08
N THR A 36 7.66 0.16 10.75
CA THR A 36 8.73 -0.62 10.12
C THR A 36 9.58 0.21 9.14
N GLY A 37 9.10 1.39 8.75
CA GLY A 37 9.86 2.37 7.97
C GLY A 37 10.90 3.10 8.81
N SER A 38 11.77 3.87 8.15
CA SER A 38 12.80 4.67 8.84
C SER A 38 13.01 5.99 8.13
N GLU A 39 13.17 7.07 8.89
CA GLU A 39 13.55 8.38 8.34
C GLU A 39 14.89 8.33 7.59
N THR A 40 15.77 7.39 7.94
CA THR A 40 17.03 7.18 7.20
C THR A 40 16.82 6.87 5.72
N ASN A 41 15.71 6.22 5.38
CA ASN A 41 15.37 5.86 4.00
C ASN A 41 14.97 7.06 3.15
N ILE A 42 14.60 8.19 3.78
CA ILE A 42 14.15 9.41 3.08
C ILE A 42 15.02 10.63 3.40
N ALA A 43 15.96 10.52 4.35
CA ALA A 43 16.79 11.62 4.81
C ALA A 43 17.62 12.28 3.68
N HIS A 44 17.97 11.52 2.65
CA HIS A 44 18.73 11.99 1.49
C HIS A 44 17.88 12.80 0.49
N ILE A 45 16.54 12.70 0.56
CA ILE A 45 15.63 13.39 -0.37
C ILE A 45 15.56 14.87 0.03
N LYS A 46 16.35 15.71 -0.65
CA LYS A 46 16.37 17.18 -0.47
C LYS A 46 15.69 17.89 -1.65
N ASN A 47 14.41 17.58 -1.86
CA ASN A 47 13.60 18.17 -2.94
C ASN A 47 12.44 18.99 -2.36
N PRO A 48 12.21 20.26 -2.79
CA PRO A 48 11.11 21.08 -2.29
C PRO A 48 9.71 20.54 -2.63
N ALA A 49 9.61 19.66 -3.64
CA ALA A 49 8.37 18.98 -4.00
C ALA A 49 8.12 17.70 -3.17
N PHE A 50 8.99 17.38 -2.20
CA PHE A 50 8.83 16.25 -1.29
C PHE A 50 8.38 16.73 0.09
N THR A 51 7.29 16.16 0.60
CA THR A 51 6.81 16.40 1.96
C THR A 51 6.67 15.07 2.70
N PHE A 52 7.28 14.97 3.87
CA PHE A 52 7.08 13.84 4.78
C PHE A 52 5.96 14.14 5.79
N LEU A 53 5.01 13.22 5.91
CA LEU A 53 3.87 13.26 6.80
C LEU A 53 3.95 12.04 7.73
N ARG A 54 4.32 12.28 8.99
CA ARG A 54 4.29 11.21 10.00
C ARG A 54 2.86 10.94 10.44
N HIS A 55 2.24 9.91 9.88
CA HIS A 55 0.82 9.60 10.10
C HIS A 55 0.54 8.10 9.92
N ASP A 56 -0.42 7.57 10.67
CA ASP A 56 -0.92 6.21 10.51
C ASP A 56 -2.16 6.19 9.62
N ILE A 57 -2.10 5.49 8.50
CA ILE A 57 -3.20 5.44 7.51
C ILE A 57 -4.49 4.80 8.06
N VAL A 58 -4.42 4.07 9.18
CA VAL A 58 -5.60 3.56 9.90
C VAL A 58 -6.40 4.70 10.54
N GLN A 59 -5.75 5.81 10.85
CA GLN A 59 -6.41 7.02 11.36
C GLN A 59 -6.96 7.87 10.20
N PRO A 60 -8.05 8.63 10.41
CA PRO A 60 -8.55 9.58 9.43
C PRO A 60 -7.45 10.49 8.91
N LEU A 61 -7.41 10.70 7.59
CA LEU A 61 -6.44 11.55 6.91
C LEU A 61 -7.18 12.53 6.01
N GLU A 62 -7.04 13.81 6.31
CA GLU A 62 -7.49 14.89 5.44
C GLU A 62 -6.28 15.55 4.80
N LEU A 63 -6.30 15.67 3.49
CA LEU A 63 -5.28 16.37 2.71
C LEU A 63 -5.92 17.52 1.97
N ASP A 64 -5.40 18.72 2.15
CA ASP A 64 -5.82 19.89 1.38
C ASP A 64 -5.35 19.79 -0.07
N GLY A 65 -6.12 20.39 -0.98
CA GLY A 65 -5.78 20.45 -2.41
C GLY A 65 -6.09 19.17 -3.21
N PRO A 66 -5.72 19.17 -4.51
CA PRO A 66 -5.90 18.03 -5.39
C PRO A 66 -4.92 16.89 -5.07
N LEU A 67 -5.28 15.68 -5.49
CA LEU A 67 -4.43 14.50 -5.43
C LEU A 67 -4.71 13.65 -6.67
N ASP A 68 -3.68 13.36 -7.45
CA ASP A 68 -3.83 12.65 -8.72
C ASP A 68 -3.62 11.15 -8.56
N PHE A 69 -2.68 10.76 -7.69
CA PHE A 69 -2.29 9.36 -7.49
C PHE A 69 -2.11 9.01 -6.02
N ILE A 70 -2.49 7.78 -5.67
CA ILE A 70 -2.18 7.15 -4.39
C ILE A 70 -1.48 5.82 -4.68
N TYR A 71 -0.23 5.71 -4.23
CA TYR A 71 0.50 4.44 -4.17
C TYR A 71 0.42 3.91 -2.75
N HIS A 72 -0.44 2.92 -2.55
CA HIS A 72 -0.69 2.34 -1.24
C HIS A 72 0.31 1.21 -0.95
N MET A 73 1.46 1.59 -0.39
CA MET A 73 2.57 0.69 -0.03
C MET A 73 2.62 0.35 1.47
N ALA A 74 1.76 0.95 2.31
CA ALA A 74 1.82 0.79 3.76
C ALA A 74 1.42 -0.64 4.17
N SER A 75 2.37 -1.39 4.72
CA SER A 75 2.16 -2.70 5.36
C SER A 75 3.48 -3.16 5.98
N PRO A 76 3.48 -3.78 7.16
CA PRO A 76 4.54 -4.73 7.53
C PRO A 76 4.60 -5.82 6.45
N ALA A 77 5.77 -6.03 5.84
CA ALA A 77 5.90 -6.90 4.66
C ALA A 77 6.85 -8.08 4.87
N SER A 78 7.76 -8.02 5.85
CA SER A 78 8.63 -9.16 6.16
C SER A 78 7.92 -10.16 7.09
N PRO A 79 8.19 -11.47 6.96
CA PRO A 79 7.64 -12.47 7.88
C PRO A 79 7.92 -12.21 9.35
N ILE A 80 9.06 -11.62 9.66
CA ILE A 80 9.41 -11.27 11.03
C ILE A 80 8.51 -10.14 11.54
N ASP A 81 8.25 -9.13 10.71
CA ASP A 81 7.51 -7.94 11.15
C ASP A 81 6.01 -8.23 11.29
N TYR A 82 5.38 -8.84 10.29
CA TYR A 82 3.93 -9.09 10.36
C TYR A 82 3.55 -10.12 11.43
N LEU A 83 4.47 -11.04 11.81
CA LEU A 83 4.26 -11.95 12.93
C LEU A 83 4.45 -11.29 14.29
N LYS A 84 5.30 -10.24 14.37
CA LYS A 84 5.45 -9.41 15.58
C LYS A 84 4.31 -8.40 15.75
N LEU A 85 3.71 -7.96 14.63
CA LEU A 85 2.69 -6.92 14.55
C LEU A 85 1.41 -7.45 13.87
N PRO A 86 0.81 -8.55 14.34
CA PRO A 86 -0.28 -9.22 13.64
C PRO A 86 -1.55 -8.38 13.55
N LEU A 87 -1.89 -7.64 14.63
CA LEU A 87 -3.09 -6.81 14.67
C LEU A 87 -2.93 -5.57 13.81
N GLU A 88 -1.77 -4.94 13.85
CA GLU A 88 -1.42 -3.78 13.02
C GLU A 88 -1.41 -4.16 11.54
N THR A 89 -0.90 -5.35 11.20
CA THR A 89 -0.92 -5.88 9.83
C THR A 89 -2.35 -6.04 9.31
N LEU A 90 -3.25 -6.62 10.13
CA LEU A 90 -4.66 -6.75 9.79
C LEU A 90 -5.34 -5.38 9.66
N GLN A 91 -5.08 -4.45 10.58
CA GLN A 91 -5.68 -3.11 10.58
C GLN A 91 -5.26 -2.29 9.36
N VAL A 92 -3.96 -2.30 9.00
CA VAL A 92 -3.48 -1.54 7.84
C VAL A 92 -4.01 -2.13 6.52
N GLY A 93 -4.11 -3.46 6.40
CA GLY A 93 -4.70 -4.11 5.22
C GLY A 93 -6.23 -4.03 5.15
N SER A 94 -6.90 -3.68 6.24
CA SER A 94 -8.35 -3.46 6.28
C SER A 94 -8.69 -1.97 6.33
N THR A 95 -8.80 -1.39 7.52
CA THR A 95 -9.13 0.02 7.76
C THR A 95 -8.17 0.96 7.04
N GLY A 96 -6.86 0.67 7.04
CA GLY A 96 -5.88 1.50 6.33
C GLY A 96 -6.15 1.55 4.82
N THR A 97 -6.39 0.40 4.19
CA THR A 97 -6.78 0.34 2.78
C THR A 97 -8.13 1.03 2.52
N GLN A 98 -9.11 0.87 3.41
CA GLN A 98 -10.40 1.55 3.29
C GLN A 98 -10.24 3.07 3.30
N ASN A 99 -9.47 3.61 4.25
CA ASN A 99 -9.22 5.05 4.35
C ASN A 99 -8.51 5.58 3.10
N ALA A 100 -7.53 4.85 2.58
CA ALA A 100 -6.80 5.25 1.38
C ALA A 100 -7.68 5.21 0.11
N LEU A 101 -8.57 4.22 -0.01
CA LEU A 101 -9.57 4.14 -1.10
C LEU A 101 -10.62 5.24 -1.00
N GLU A 102 -11.07 5.55 0.20
CA GLU A 102 -12.02 6.64 0.44
C GLU A 102 -11.41 8.01 0.12
N LEU A 103 -10.15 8.21 0.49
CA LEU A 103 -9.38 9.37 0.06
C LEU A 103 -9.25 9.43 -1.46
N ALA A 104 -8.91 8.31 -2.12
CA ALA A 104 -8.84 8.26 -3.58
C ALA A 104 -10.18 8.65 -4.23
N ARG A 105 -11.29 8.12 -3.70
CA ARG A 105 -12.65 8.42 -4.17
C ARG A 105 -12.97 9.91 -4.01
N SER A 106 -12.74 10.48 -2.82
CA SER A 106 -13.06 11.88 -2.54
C SER A 106 -12.22 12.87 -3.37
N LYS A 107 -11.00 12.48 -3.74
CA LYS A 107 -10.08 13.29 -4.56
C LYS A 107 -10.16 12.98 -6.06
N ASN A 108 -10.93 11.97 -6.46
CA ASN A 108 -10.92 11.40 -7.81
C ASN A 108 -9.49 10.97 -8.26
N ALA A 109 -8.68 10.50 -7.32
CA ALA A 109 -7.31 10.05 -7.56
C ALA A 109 -7.30 8.61 -8.08
N ALA A 110 -6.32 8.28 -8.92
CA ALA A 110 -6.02 6.89 -9.25
C ALA A 110 -5.33 6.21 -8.06
N PHE A 111 -5.72 4.97 -7.78
CA PHE A 111 -5.26 4.21 -6.62
C PHE A 111 -4.52 2.94 -7.06
N LEU A 112 -3.27 2.79 -6.65
CA LEU A 112 -2.49 1.57 -6.85
C LEU A 112 -2.28 0.88 -5.51
N MET A 113 -2.69 -0.38 -5.41
CA MET A 113 -2.46 -1.23 -4.26
C MET A 113 -1.22 -2.11 -4.46
N ALA A 114 -0.27 -2.05 -3.52
CA ALA A 114 0.78 -3.04 -3.41
C ALA A 114 0.25 -4.32 -2.74
N SER A 115 -0.17 -5.26 -3.59
CA SER A 115 -0.46 -6.63 -3.18
C SER A 115 0.83 -7.47 -3.19
N THR A 116 0.69 -8.78 -3.09
CA THR A 116 1.80 -9.72 -2.89
C THR A 116 1.50 -11.04 -3.57
N SER A 117 2.55 -11.79 -3.91
CA SER A 117 2.44 -13.20 -4.32
C SER A 117 1.86 -14.11 -3.22
N GLU A 118 1.92 -13.72 -1.95
CA GLU A 118 1.35 -14.50 -0.84
C GLU A 118 -0.17 -14.67 -0.93
N VAL A 119 -0.88 -13.86 -1.73
CA VAL A 119 -2.31 -14.09 -2.01
C VAL A 119 -2.56 -15.43 -2.72
N TYR A 120 -1.52 -16.00 -3.33
CA TYR A 120 -1.54 -17.34 -3.93
C TYR A 120 -1.30 -18.47 -2.91
N GLY A 121 -0.78 -18.18 -1.72
CA GLY A 121 -0.52 -19.13 -0.64
C GLY A 121 0.51 -20.21 -1.01
N ASP A 122 0.16 -21.47 -0.76
CA ASP A 122 0.92 -22.65 -1.18
C ASP A 122 0.35 -23.16 -2.52
N PRO A 123 0.75 -22.59 -3.68
CA PRO A 123 0.05 -22.77 -4.95
C PRO A 123 0.09 -24.22 -5.44
N LEU A 124 -1.04 -24.67 -5.98
CA LEU A 124 -1.16 -25.99 -6.62
C LEU A 124 -0.90 -25.94 -8.14
N VAL A 125 -0.46 -24.78 -8.65
CA VAL A 125 -0.22 -24.50 -10.07
C VAL A 125 1.11 -23.75 -10.23
N HIS A 126 1.83 -24.02 -11.33
CA HIS A 126 3.08 -23.35 -11.66
C HIS A 126 3.20 -23.08 -13.19
N PRO A 127 3.57 -21.85 -13.62
CA PRO A 127 3.69 -20.63 -12.80
C PRO A 127 2.33 -20.19 -12.23
N GLN A 128 2.29 -19.17 -11.35
CA GLN A 128 1.04 -18.66 -10.78
C GLN A 128 0.44 -17.55 -11.67
N PRO A 129 -0.57 -17.83 -12.51
CA PRO A 129 -1.26 -16.77 -13.26
C PRO A 129 -2.15 -15.95 -12.34
N GLU A 130 -2.45 -14.70 -12.71
CA GLU A 130 -3.32 -13.82 -11.93
C GLU A 130 -4.76 -14.35 -11.79
N SER A 131 -5.18 -15.25 -12.69
CA SER A 131 -6.46 -15.95 -12.61
C SER A 131 -6.52 -17.03 -11.53
N TYR A 132 -5.38 -17.43 -10.96
CA TYR A 132 -5.34 -18.41 -9.88
C TYR A 132 -5.83 -17.79 -8.55
N TRP A 133 -6.72 -18.48 -7.86
CA TRP A 133 -7.38 -17.97 -6.65
C TRP A 133 -6.54 -18.05 -5.38
N GLY A 134 -5.47 -18.85 -5.39
CA GLY A 134 -4.65 -19.12 -4.23
C GLY A 134 -5.11 -20.31 -3.39
N ASN A 135 -4.18 -20.88 -2.64
CA ASN A 135 -4.39 -21.94 -1.67
C ASN A 135 -3.82 -21.46 -0.32
N VAL A 136 -4.61 -20.68 0.40
CA VAL A 136 -4.22 -19.94 1.61
C VAL A 136 -4.97 -20.51 2.82
N ASN A 137 -4.27 -20.64 3.95
CA ASN A 137 -4.89 -21.05 5.22
C ASN A 137 -5.33 -19.82 6.02
N PRO A 138 -6.64 -19.57 6.21
CA PRO A 138 -7.14 -18.33 6.81
C PRO A 138 -6.90 -18.22 8.32
N ILE A 139 -6.51 -19.31 8.99
CA ILE A 139 -6.27 -19.34 10.44
C ILE A 139 -4.84 -19.74 10.81
N GLY A 140 -3.97 -19.91 9.80
CA GLY A 140 -2.55 -20.19 10.02
C GLY A 140 -1.80 -18.96 10.55
N PRO A 141 -0.60 -19.11 11.12
CA PRO A 141 0.17 -17.98 11.66
C PRO A 141 0.43 -16.85 10.65
N ARG A 142 0.54 -17.17 9.35
CA ARG A 142 0.75 -16.21 8.26
C ARG A 142 -0.53 -15.51 7.80
N SER A 143 -1.70 -15.99 8.21
CA SER A 143 -2.99 -15.50 7.71
C SER A 143 -3.19 -14.00 7.96
N VAL A 144 -2.54 -13.44 8.99
CA VAL A 144 -2.57 -12.02 9.29
C VAL A 144 -2.07 -11.14 8.15
N TYR A 145 -1.11 -11.62 7.35
CA TYR A 145 -0.61 -10.91 6.17
C TYR A 145 -1.35 -11.36 4.91
N ASP A 146 -1.50 -12.67 4.73
CA ASP A 146 -2.09 -13.25 3.52
C ASP A 146 -3.55 -12.81 3.35
N GLU A 147 -4.37 -12.95 4.40
CA GLU A 147 -5.77 -12.56 4.37
C GLU A 147 -5.96 -11.05 4.42
N ALA A 148 -5.06 -10.30 5.08
CA ALA A 148 -5.09 -8.84 5.00
C ALA A 148 -4.95 -8.38 3.55
N LYS A 149 -3.97 -8.91 2.81
CA LYS A 149 -3.77 -8.56 1.39
C LYS A 149 -4.90 -9.04 0.50
N ARG A 150 -5.45 -10.24 0.72
CA ARG A 150 -6.62 -10.73 -0.01
C ARG A 150 -7.86 -9.86 0.25
N PHE A 151 -8.08 -9.44 1.49
CA PHE A 151 -9.15 -8.51 1.84
C PHE A 151 -8.95 -7.14 1.18
N SER A 152 -7.74 -6.60 1.21
CA SER A 152 -7.40 -5.34 0.52
C SER A 152 -7.70 -5.41 -0.99
N GLU A 153 -7.39 -6.53 -1.67
CA GLU A 153 -7.74 -6.70 -3.10
C GLU A 153 -9.26 -6.71 -3.31
N ALA A 154 -9.99 -7.46 -2.46
CA ALA A 154 -11.45 -7.53 -2.53
C ALA A 154 -12.09 -6.14 -2.33
N LEU A 155 -11.60 -5.39 -1.34
CA LEU A 155 -12.07 -4.03 -1.04
C LEU A 155 -11.75 -3.05 -2.18
N THR A 156 -10.53 -3.12 -2.71
CA THR A 156 -10.10 -2.31 -3.87
C THR A 156 -11.02 -2.53 -5.07
N MET A 157 -11.35 -3.79 -5.36
CA MET A 157 -12.26 -4.12 -6.46
C MET A 157 -13.73 -3.78 -6.17
N ALA A 158 -14.15 -3.78 -4.90
CA ALA A 158 -15.46 -3.27 -4.50
C ALA A 158 -15.58 -1.77 -4.76
N TYR A 159 -14.58 -0.96 -4.37
CA TYR A 159 -14.55 0.47 -4.67
C TYR A 159 -14.53 0.75 -6.18
N HIS A 160 -13.77 -0.04 -6.95
CA HIS A 160 -13.78 0.07 -8.41
C HIS A 160 -15.17 -0.17 -9.02
N ARG A 161 -15.83 -1.28 -8.65
CA ARG A 161 -17.13 -1.66 -9.22
C ARG A 161 -18.29 -0.78 -8.75
N THR A 162 -18.28 -0.38 -7.48
CA THR A 162 -19.39 0.35 -6.87
C THR A 162 -19.26 1.87 -7.03
N HIS A 163 -18.05 2.40 -6.98
CA HIS A 163 -17.80 3.85 -7.00
C HIS A 163 -17.00 4.33 -8.22
N GLY A 164 -16.58 3.43 -9.12
CA GLY A 164 -15.83 3.80 -10.33
C GLY A 164 -14.41 4.29 -10.06
N VAL A 165 -13.85 4.05 -8.87
CA VAL A 165 -12.47 4.46 -8.55
C VAL A 165 -11.50 3.81 -9.54
N ASN A 166 -10.58 4.61 -10.10
CA ASN A 166 -9.55 4.09 -11.01
C ASN A 166 -8.49 3.34 -10.20
N THR A 167 -8.66 2.03 -10.04
CA THR A 167 -7.77 1.20 -9.23
C THR A 167 -6.80 0.39 -10.09
N LYS A 168 -5.67 0.01 -9.49
CA LYS A 168 -4.66 -0.91 -10.01
C LYS A 168 -4.19 -1.80 -8.85
N ILE A 169 -3.93 -3.07 -9.11
CA ILE A 169 -3.42 -4.03 -8.13
C ILE A 169 -2.13 -4.62 -8.69
N VAL A 170 -1.06 -4.61 -7.91
CA VAL A 170 0.23 -5.21 -8.29
C VAL A 170 0.59 -6.29 -7.28
N ARG A 171 0.64 -7.55 -7.70
CA ARG A 171 1.05 -8.68 -6.85
C ARG A 171 2.56 -8.85 -6.92
N ILE A 172 3.27 -8.32 -5.92
CA ILE A 172 4.73 -8.27 -5.89
C ILE A 172 5.31 -9.64 -5.50
N PHE A 173 6.33 -10.08 -6.24
CA PHE A 173 7.11 -11.29 -5.97
C PHE A 173 8.48 -10.92 -5.41
N ASN A 174 9.02 -11.79 -4.56
CA ASN A 174 10.42 -11.74 -4.19
C ASN A 174 11.24 -12.45 -5.27
N THR A 175 12.33 -11.82 -5.72
CA THR A 175 13.33 -12.41 -6.62
C THR A 175 14.50 -12.97 -5.83
#